data_AF-A0A0N0GD98-F1
#
_entry.id   AF-A0A0N0GD98-F1
#
_cell.length_a   1.000
_cell.length_b   1.000
_cell.length_c   1.000
_cell.angle_alpha   90.00
_cell.angle_beta   90.00
_cell.angle_gamma   90.00
#
_symmetry.space_group_name_H-M   'P 1'
#
loop_
_entity.id
_entity.type
_entity.pdbx_description
1 polymer ?
#
loop_
_entity_poly.entity_id
_entity_poly.type
_entity_poly.pdbx_seq_one_letter_code
_entity_poly.pdbx_strand_id
1 'polypeptide(L)'
;MSTCHEDREPCHFSHALLAYWLISDIADVALDGLDGVQGYDELSRQACRQHGELRVAGGCQRVFEHAGALQLQDPAWQRRLNIDTGDSANTVVWHPGSRPLLGVGGSEATGFVRVEAASGSGDAFSLRPGEQVQLKLQASLAG
;
A
#
# COMPACT_ATOMS: atom_id res chain seq x y z
N MET A 1 15.07 0.07 -1.98
CA MET A 1 15.50 1.45 -1.68
C MET A 1 16.08 1.49 -0.28
N SER A 2 17.22 2.14 -0.08
CA SER A 2 17.83 2.29 1.25
C SER A 2 18.01 3.76 1.57
N THR A 3 17.81 4.14 2.83
CA THR A 3 17.98 5.51 3.35
C THR A 3 18.88 5.45 4.58
N CYS A 4 19.89 6.32 4.63
CA CYS A 4 20.79 6.48 5.77
C CYS A 4 20.57 7.84 6.40
N HIS A 5 20.60 7.93 7.73
CA HIS A 5 20.58 9.22 8.43
C HIS A 5 21.98 9.78 8.61
N GLU A 6 22.28 10.92 8.00
CA GLU A 6 23.63 11.51 7.98
C GLU A 6 23.80 12.72 8.92
N ASP A 7 22.74 13.16 9.60
CA ASP A 7 22.85 14.26 10.59
C ASP A 7 23.38 13.78 11.94
N ARG A 8 23.48 14.72 12.90
CA ARG A 8 24.05 14.52 14.24
C ARG A 8 23.03 14.31 15.35
N GLU A 9 21.75 14.54 15.08
CA GLU A 9 20.65 14.37 16.03
C GLU A 9 19.60 13.40 15.47
N PRO A 10 18.90 12.62 16.32
CA PRO A 10 17.83 11.74 15.86
C PRO A 10 16.69 12.53 15.17
N CYS A 11 16.04 11.91 14.19
CA CYS A 11 14.87 12.47 13.53
C CYS A 11 13.68 11.51 13.58
N HIS A 12 12.46 12.04 13.51
CA HIS A 12 11.29 11.23 13.22
C HIS A 12 11.24 10.98 11.72
N PHE A 13 11.04 9.73 11.33
CA PHE A 13 11.16 9.32 9.94
C PHE A 13 10.04 8.37 9.55
N SER A 14 9.46 8.60 8.37
CA SER A 14 8.58 7.65 7.71
C SER A 14 8.96 7.56 6.25
N HIS A 15 8.76 6.38 5.67
CA HIS A 15 9.01 6.18 4.25
C HIS A 15 8.03 5.19 3.64
N ALA A 16 7.79 5.36 2.34
CA ALA A 16 6.95 4.46 1.58
C ALA A 16 7.40 4.41 0.11
N LEU A 17 7.11 3.29 -0.55
CA LEU A 17 7.19 3.14 -2.01
C LEU A 17 5.77 3.19 -2.58
N LEU A 18 5.40 4.34 -3.16
CA LEU A 18 4.05 4.62 -3.64
C LEU A 18 3.81 4.02 -5.05
N ALA A 19 3.64 2.71 -5.14
CA ALA A 19 3.40 2.03 -6.41
C ALA A 19 1.92 2.08 -6.83
N TYR A 20 1.67 2.66 -8.00
CA TYR A 20 0.37 2.67 -8.67
C TYR A 20 0.31 1.50 -9.66
N TRP A 21 -0.64 0.60 -9.44
CA TRP A 21 -0.84 -0.58 -10.27
C TRP A 21 -1.94 -0.30 -11.27
N LEU A 22 -1.60 -0.33 -12.56
CA LEU A 22 -2.58 -0.30 -13.64
C LEU A 22 -3.46 -1.54 -13.52
N ILE A 23 -4.78 -1.39 -13.63
CA ILE A 23 -5.80 -2.46 -13.55
C ILE A 23 -6.88 -2.26 -14.61
N SER A 24 -7.71 -3.28 -14.84
CA SER A 24 -8.87 -3.16 -15.71
C SER A 24 -9.90 -2.14 -15.22
N ASP A 25 -10.35 -2.31 -13.97
CA ASP A 25 -11.30 -1.45 -13.28
C ASP A 25 -11.28 -1.79 -11.78
N ILE A 26 -11.27 -0.76 -10.93
CA ILE A 26 -11.26 -0.91 -9.46
C ILE A 26 -12.44 -1.74 -8.92
N ALA A 27 -13.58 -1.74 -9.61
CA ALA A 27 -14.76 -2.49 -9.21
C ALA A 27 -14.60 -4.01 -9.40
N ASP A 28 -13.76 -4.44 -10.34
CA ASP A 28 -13.61 -5.84 -10.74
C ASP A 28 -12.44 -6.54 -10.05
N VAL A 29 -11.44 -5.77 -9.59
CA VAL A 29 -10.24 -6.32 -8.96
C VAL A 29 -10.42 -6.64 -7.48
N ALA A 30 -9.56 -7.51 -6.97
CA ALA A 30 -9.45 -7.81 -5.55
C ALA A 30 -7.99 -8.00 -5.15
N LEU A 31 -7.67 -7.68 -3.88
CA LEU A 31 -6.37 -7.94 -3.28
C LEU A 31 -6.50 -9.11 -2.29
N ASP A 32 -5.80 -10.21 -2.55
CA ASP A 32 -5.69 -11.35 -1.65
C ASP A 32 -4.37 -11.33 -0.87
N GLY A 33 -4.30 -12.03 0.27
CA GLY A 33 -3.14 -12.05 1.18
C GLY A 33 -3.30 -11.16 2.42
N LEU A 34 -4.41 -10.41 2.52
CA LEU A 34 -4.72 -9.56 3.68
C LEU A 34 -5.78 -10.17 4.61
N ASP A 35 -6.27 -11.39 4.37
CA ASP A 35 -7.30 -11.98 5.22
C ASP A 35 -6.83 -12.10 6.68
N GLY A 36 -7.66 -11.59 7.60
CA GLY A 36 -7.40 -11.59 9.03
C GLY A 36 -6.37 -10.59 9.52
N VAL A 37 -5.74 -9.82 8.62
CA VAL A 37 -4.73 -8.79 8.94
C VAL A 37 -5.40 -7.60 9.61
N GLN A 38 -4.75 -7.09 10.67
CA GLN A 38 -5.17 -5.88 11.37
C GLN A 38 -4.68 -4.64 10.63
N GLY A 39 -5.41 -3.54 10.79
CA GLY A 39 -5.02 -2.28 10.20
C GLY A 39 -5.79 -1.10 10.77
N TYR A 40 -5.62 0.03 10.10
CA TYR A 40 -6.26 1.28 10.42
C TYR A 40 -6.83 1.91 9.15
N ASP A 41 -8.12 2.24 9.17
CA ASP A 41 -8.78 2.97 8.08
C ASP A 41 -8.71 4.46 8.38
N GLU A 42 -7.89 5.18 7.61
CA GLU A 42 -7.65 6.62 7.79
C GLU A 42 -8.87 7.47 7.42
N LEU A 43 -9.77 6.96 6.57
CA LEU A 43 -10.96 7.69 6.16
C LEU A 43 -12.00 7.69 7.29
N SER A 44 -12.21 6.54 7.94
CA SER A 44 -13.10 6.46 9.11
C SER A 44 -12.42 6.75 10.44
N ARG A 45 -11.08 6.79 10.47
CA ARG A 45 -10.25 6.92 11.69
C ARG A 45 -10.56 5.83 12.72
N GLN A 46 -10.56 4.58 12.28
CA GLN A 46 -10.88 3.42 13.12
C GLN A 46 -9.92 2.28 12.82
N ALA A 47 -9.58 1.52 13.87
CA ALA A 47 -8.95 0.22 13.69
C ALA A 47 -9.89 -0.70 12.91
N CYS A 48 -9.33 -1.50 12.01
CA CYS A 48 -10.07 -2.43 11.18
C CYS A 48 -9.33 -3.78 11.10
N ARG A 49 -10.09 -4.82 10.77
CA ARG A 49 -9.54 -6.13 10.44
C ARG A 49 -10.07 -6.52 9.08
N GLN A 50 -9.19 -6.94 8.19
CA GLN A 50 -9.59 -7.39 6.88
C GLN A 50 -10.19 -8.81 6.96
N HIS A 51 -11.23 -9.05 6.17
CA HIS A 51 -11.94 -10.32 6.11
C HIS A 51 -12.06 -10.76 4.65
N GLY A 52 -11.44 -11.88 4.31
CA GLY A 52 -11.27 -12.34 2.94
C GLY A 52 -10.47 -11.37 2.08
N GLU A 53 -10.63 -11.49 0.76
CA GLU A 53 -10.04 -10.57 -0.20
C GLU A 53 -10.53 -9.12 0.03
N LEU A 54 -9.62 -8.17 -0.16
CA LEU A 54 -9.95 -6.75 -0.11
C LEU A 54 -10.45 -6.30 -1.48
N ARG A 55 -11.73 -5.95 -1.55
CA ARG A 55 -12.31 -5.21 -2.68
C ARG A 55 -12.44 -3.73 -2.32
N VAL A 56 -11.85 -2.87 -3.13
CA VAL A 56 -11.88 -1.43 -2.92
C VAL A 56 -13.18 -0.88 -3.49
N ALA A 57 -14.12 -0.52 -2.61
CA ALA A 57 -15.37 0.12 -2.98
C ALA A 57 -15.30 1.63 -2.66
N GLY A 58 -15.27 2.47 -3.69
CA GLY A 58 -15.18 3.92 -3.52
C GLY A 58 -13.77 4.37 -3.08
N GLY A 59 -13.71 5.24 -2.07
CA GLY A 59 -12.45 5.76 -1.54
C GLY A 59 -11.84 4.78 -0.54
N CYS A 60 -10.52 4.60 -0.60
CA CYS A 60 -9.78 3.74 0.32
C CYS A 60 -8.49 4.44 0.77
N GLN A 61 -8.18 4.35 2.06
CA GLN A 61 -6.89 4.69 2.63
C GLN A 61 -6.71 3.83 3.88
N ARG A 62 -6.23 2.60 3.71
CA ARG A 62 -6.04 1.64 4.80
C ARG A 62 -4.57 1.30 4.94
N VAL A 63 -4.09 1.31 6.18
CA VAL A 63 -2.74 0.89 6.56
C VAL A 63 -2.88 -0.46 7.26
N PHE A 64 -2.31 -1.51 6.69
CA PHE A 64 -2.33 -2.85 7.26
C PHE A 64 -0.99 -3.17 7.91
N GLU A 65 -1.02 -3.76 9.11
CA GLU A 65 0.14 -4.31 9.81
C GLU A 65 0.54 -5.63 9.13
N HIS A 66 1.16 -5.50 7.96
CA HIS A 66 1.46 -6.61 7.06
C HIS A 66 2.76 -6.36 6.30
N ALA A 67 3.55 -7.43 6.21
CA ALA A 67 4.76 -7.53 5.43
C ALA A 67 4.66 -8.75 4.51
N GLY A 68 5.19 -8.63 3.29
CA GLY A 68 5.29 -9.74 2.34
C GLY A 68 4.35 -9.62 1.15
N ALA A 69 4.01 -10.77 0.59
CA ALA A 69 3.30 -10.87 -0.67
C ALA A 69 1.78 -10.77 -0.52
N LEU A 70 1.17 -9.97 -1.41
CA LEU A 70 -0.26 -9.95 -1.68
C LEU A 70 -0.50 -10.13 -3.19
N GLN A 71 -1.67 -10.62 -3.56
CA GLN A 71 -2.02 -10.85 -4.97
C GLN A 71 -3.13 -9.92 -5.41
N LEU A 72 -2.84 -9.12 -6.44
CA LEU A 72 -3.85 -8.38 -7.17
C LEU A 72 -4.44 -9.29 -8.25
N GLN A 73 -5.72 -9.61 -8.10
CA GLN A 73 -6.50 -10.39 -9.03
C GLN A 73 -7.25 -9.45 -9.97
N ASP A 74 -7.06 -9.63 -11.28
CA ASP A 74 -7.66 -8.81 -12.34
C ASP A 74 -8.35 -9.74 -13.36
N PRO A 75 -9.62 -10.13 -13.09
CA PRO A 75 -10.32 -11.12 -13.90
C PRO A 75 -10.60 -10.65 -15.33
N ALA A 76 -10.87 -9.36 -15.54
CA ALA A 76 -11.17 -8.81 -16.86
C ALA A 76 -9.95 -8.87 -17.78
N TRP A 77 -8.74 -8.74 -17.24
CA TRP A 77 -7.49 -8.95 -17.99
C TRP A 77 -6.90 -10.35 -17.84
N GLN A 78 -7.60 -11.27 -17.16
CA GLN A 78 -7.16 -12.66 -16.95
C GLN A 78 -5.74 -12.78 -16.39
N ARG A 79 -5.39 -11.92 -15.43
CA ARG A 79 -4.05 -11.92 -14.84
C ARG A 79 -4.09 -11.81 -13.34
N ARG A 80 -2.95 -12.16 -12.73
CA ARG A 80 -2.67 -11.97 -11.32
C ARG A 80 -1.30 -11.31 -11.19
N LEU A 81 -1.19 -10.29 -10.36
CA LEU A 81 0.08 -9.67 -10.01
C LEU A 81 0.41 -10.01 -8.58
N ASN A 82 1.54 -10.66 -8.36
CA ASN A 82 2.13 -10.81 -7.04
C ASN A 82 2.89 -9.54 -6.69
N ILE A 83 2.49 -8.86 -5.62
CA ILE A 83 3.10 -7.63 -5.11
C ILE A 83 3.67 -7.96 -3.73
N ASP A 84 4.99 -8.02 -3.63
CA ASP A 84 5.71 -8.32 -2.40
C ASP A 84 6.29 -7.04 -1.81
N THR A 85 5.81 -6.64 -0.65
CA THR A 85 6.30 -5.47 0.11
C THR A 85 7.54 -5.78 0.94
N GLY A 86 8.08 -7.00 0.82
CA GLY A 86 9.24 -7.48 1.57
C GLY A 86 9.01 -7.42 3.07
N ASP A 87 10.04 -7.02 3.80
CA ASP A 87 10.00 -6.93 5.28
C ASP A 87 9.46 -5.57 5.76
N SER A 88 8.75 -4.83 4.90
CA SER A 88 8.19 -3.52 5.24
C SER A 88 7.06 -3.71 6.25
N ALA A 89 7.09 -2.99 7.36
CA ALA A 89 6.18 -3.21 8.47
C ALA A 89 4.69 -3.06 8.10
N ASN A 90 4.40 -2.20 7.12
CA ASN A 90 3.04 -1.88 6.73
C ASN A 90 2.83 -1.98 5.21
N THR A 91 1.66 -2.49 4.83
CA THR A 91 1.12 -2.39 3.48
C THR A 91 0.01 -1.33 3.47
N VAL A 92 0.13 -0.31 2.62
CA VAL A 92 -0.93 0.70 2.46
C VAL A 92 -1.71 0.43 1.18
N VAL A 93 -3.03 0.43 1.27
CA VAL A 93 -3.93 0.37 0.11
C VAL A 93 -4.68 1.68 -0.01
N TRP A 94 -4.59 2.30 -1.19
CA TRP A 94 -5.22 3.60 -1.44
C TRP A 94 -5.91 3.67 -2.80
N HIS A 95 -7.04 4.36 -2.80
CA HIS A 95 -7.79 4.73 -3.99
C HIS A 95 -8.60 6.01 -3.73
N PRO A 96 -8.68 6.97 -4.67
CA PRO A 96 -9.39 8.23 -4.45
C PRO A 96 -10.92 8.07 -4.35
N GLY A 97 -11.47 6.99 -4.91
CA GLY A 97 -12.90 6.86 -5.15
C GLY A 97 -13.37 7.96 -6.10
N SER A 98 -14.48 8.62 -5.76
CA SER A 98 -15.01 9.75 -6.53
C SER A 98 -14.34 11.09 -6.22
N ARG A 99 -13.33 11.13 -5.33
CA ARG A 99 -12.64 12.38 -5.00
C ARG A 99 -11.83 12.85 -6.23
N PRO A 100 -11.96 14.13 -6.63
CA PRO A 100 -11.17 14.67 -7.73
C PRO A 100 -9.67 14.58 -7.43
N LEU A 101 -8.91 14.12 -8.42
CA LEU A 101 -7.45 14.14 -8.41
C LEU A 101 -6.96 15.10 -9.49
N LEU A 102 -6.06 16.00 -9.11
CA LEU A 102 -5.51 16.96 -10.05
C LEU A 102 -4.76 16.22 -11.16
N GLY A 103 -5.14 16.46 -12.41
CA GLY A 103 -4.52 15.83 -13.57
C GLY A 103 -4.96 14.39 -13.85
N VAL A 104 -6.00 13.88 -13.17
CA VAL A 104 -6.56 12.54 -13.38
C VAL A 104 -8.08 12.66 -13.53
N GLY A 105 -8.59 12.28 -14.70
CA GLY A 105 -10.02 12.22 -14.98
C GLY A 105 -10.72 11.12 -14.16
N GLY A 106 -12.02 11.30 -13.91
CA GLY A 106 -12.79 10.33 -13.10
C GLY A 106 -12.78 8.90 -13.65
N SER A 107 -12.80 8.74 -14.97
CA SER A 107 -12.68 7.42 -15.62
C SER A 107 -11.25 6.87 -15.60
N GLU A 108 -10.24 7.74 -15.53
CA GLU A 108 -8.83 7.30 -15.41
C GLU A 108 -8.55 6.80 -13.99
N ALA A 109 -9.25 7.37 -12.99
CA ALA A 109 -9.10 6.95 -11.59
C ALA A 109 -9.50 5.49 -11.37
N THR A 110 -10.44 4.93 -12.13
CA THR A 110 -10.85 3.52 -11.98
C THR A 110 -9.79 2.55 -12.49
N GLY A 111 -8.87 3.01 -13.33
CA GLY A 111 -7.84 2.19 -13.97
C GLY A 111 -6.60 1.94 -13.10
N PHE A 112 -6.59 2.35 -11.82
CA PHE A 112 -5.46 2.04 -10.93
C PHE A 112 -5.88 1.73 -9.49
N VAL A 113 -5.01 1.03 -8.78
CA VAL A 113 -5.02 0.97 -7.31
C VAL A 113 -3.60 1.21 -6.81
N ARG A 114 -3.44 1.88 -5.67
CA ARG A 114 -2.13 2.06 -5.05
C ARG A 114 -1.94 1.03 -3.95
N VAL A 115 -0.85 0.26 -4.04
CA VAL A 115 -0.41 -0.65 -2.98
C VAL A 115 1.04 -0.32 -2.67
N GLU A 116 1.30 0.02 -1.42
CA GLU A 116 2.58 0.57 -0.98
C GLU A 116 3.25 -0.33 0.03
N ALA A 117 4.58 -0.40 -0.06
CA ALA A 117 5.42 -0.83 1.03
C ALA A 117 5.76 0.38 1.90
N ALA A 118 5.40 0.38 3.18
CA ALA A 118 5.58 1.51 4.07
C ALA A 118 6.15 1.09 5.43
N SER A 119 6.85 2.02 6.08
CA SER A 119 7.30 1.88 7.48
C SER A 119 7.40 3.24 8.15
N GLY A 120 7.40 3.23 9.48
CA GLY A 120 7.44 4.43 10.30
C GLY A 120 6.13 5.24 10.28
N SER A 121 4.99 4.60 9.98
CA SER A 121 3.68 5.25 10.15
C SER A 121 3.37 5.36 11.65
N GLY A 122 3.49 6.57 12.19
CA GLY A 122 3.23 6.91 13.59
C GLY A 122 4.39 7.66 14.24
N ASP A 123 4.12 8.36 15.34
CA ASP A 123 5.09 9.27 16.00
C ASP A 123 6.31 8.57 16.61
N ALA A 124 6.33 7.24 16.65
CA ALA A 124 7.30 6.45 17.40
C ALA A 124 8.57 6.04 16.62
N PHE A 125 8.60 6.19 15.29
CA PHE A 125 9.77 5.78 14.51
C PHE A 125 10.81 6.90 14.45
N SER A 126 11.87 6.75 15.26
CA SER A 126 13.02 7.65 15.27
C SER A 126 14.24 6.97 14.67
N LEU A 127 14.89 7.64 13.73
CA LEU A 127 16.13 7.20 13.08
C LEU A 127 17.32 7.95 13.70
N ARG A 128 18.28 7.22 14.26
CA ARG A 128 19.47 7.80 14.89
C ARG A 128 20.56 8.12 13.86
N PRO A 129 21.49 9.04 14.16
CA PRO A 129 22.67 9.29 13.34
C PRO A 129 23.39 8.00 12.94
N GLY A 130 23.59 7.80 11.63
CA GLY A 130 24.25 6.62 11.06
C GLY A 130 23.38 5.38 10.92
N GLU A 131 22.13 5.38 11.39
CA GLU A 131 21.21 4.27 11.16
C GLU A 131 20.71 4.26 9.71
N GLN A 132 20.47 3.05 9.21
CA GLN A 132 19.98 2.81 7.87
C GLN A 132 18.68 2.01 7.91
N VAL A 133 17.74 2.39 7.06
CA VAL A 133 16.47 1.70 6.85
C VAL A 133 16.29 1.34 5.39
N GLN A 134 15.55 0.28 5.13
CA GLN A 134 15.30 -0.23 3.79
C GLN A 134 13.81 -0.47 3.56
N LEU A 135 13.35 -0.14 2.36
CA LEU A 135 12.11 -0.66 1.79
C LEU A 135 12.42 -1.51 0.56
N LYS A 136 11.63 -2.56 0.39
CA LYS A 136 11.61 -3.38 -0.80
C LYS A 136 10.18 -3.43 -1.32
N LEU A 137 10.05 -3.41 -2.64
CA LEU A 137 8.82 -3.72 -3.31
C LEU A 137 9.20 -4.46 -4.58
N GLN A 138 8.64 -5.64 -4.77
CA GLN A 138 8.83 -6.45 -5.97
C GLN A 138 7.47 -6.82 -6.54
N ALA A 139 7.34 -6.79 -7.86
CA ALA A 139 6.17 -7.30 -8.53
C ALA A 139 6.51 -8.27 -9.64
N SER A 140 5.62 -9.23 -9.83
CA SER A 140 5.72 -10.26 -10.87
C SER A 140 4.33 -10.69 -11.30
N LEU A 141 4.19 -11.17 -12.54
CA LEU A 141 2.99 -11.88 -12.94
C LEU A 141 2.97 -13.23 -12.22
N ALA A 142 1.85 -13.53 -11.57
CA ALA A 142 1.63 -14.86 -11.01
C ALA A 142 1.12 -15.78 -12.12
N GLY A 143 1.75 -16.96 -12.25
CA GLY A 143 1.40 -18.01 -13.21
C GLY A 143 0.08 -18.70 -12.91
#